data_AF-A0A8D3EDZ7-F1
#
_entry.id   AF-A0A8D3EDZ7-F1
#
_cell.length_a   1.000
_cell.length_b   1.000
_cell.length_c   1.000
_cell.angle_alpha   90.00
_cell.angle_beta   90.00
_cell.angle_gamma   90.00
#
_symmetry.space_group_name_H-M   'P 1'
#
loop_
_entity.id
_entity.type
_entity.pdbx_description
1 polymer ?
#
loop_
_entity_poly.entity_id
_entity_poly.type
_entity_poly.pdbx_seq_one_letter_code
_entity_poly.pdbx_strand_id
1 'polypeptide(L)'
;MAEFWLISAPGEKTCQQTWDKLMVATSRTNNLSTNNKFNIPDLKVRPQPSSGVTDTLGIEGVDSKGVAQYMADVLEDSRDKVQENLLANGVDLVTYITRFQWDMAKYPIKQSLKNISEIISKQGTQIDNDLKARASAYNNLKGNLQNLERKNAGSLLTRSLADIVKKEDFVLDSEYLITMLVVVSKTNYTDWQKTYETLSEMVVPRSTKLLFEDHDSGLFSVTLFRKAIDDFKHKARENKFTVRDFQYNEEEMKADKEEMTRLSTDKKKQFGPLVRWLKVNFSEAFIAWIHIKALRVFVESVLRYGLPVNFQAMLLQPNKKNMKKLREVLYDLYNYLDSSAAVIDAAMDIPGLNLSQQEYYPYVYYKIDCNLLDFKKHKNVYIGVFSPLSYTI
;
A
#
# COMPACT_ATOMS: atom_id res chain seq x y z
N MET A 1 8.08 -0.88 18.92
CA MET A 1 9.01 -0.29 17.94
C MET A 1 9.86 -1.43 17.46
N ALA A 2 9.85 -1.71 16.16
CA ALA A 2 10.44 -2.91 15.59
C ALA A 2 11.75 -2.60 14.85
N GLU A 3 12.64 -1.82 15.47
CA GLU A 3 14.00 -1.62 14.96
C GLU A 3 14.94 -2.61 15.65
N PHE A 4 15.70 -3.34 14.83
CA PHE A 4 16.73 -4.26 15.27
C PHE A 4 18.07 -3.93 14.61
N TRP A 5 19.14 -4.14 15.37
CA TRP A 5 20.51 -4.04 14.91
C TRP A 5 21.08 -5.45 14.82
N LEU A 6 21.33 -5.91 13.61
CA LEU A 6 22.02 -7.16 13.35
C LEU A 6 23.51 -6.88 13.27
N ILE A 7 24.27 -7.39 14.25
CA ILE A 7 25.71 -7.20 14.32
C ILE A 7 26.43 -8.55 14.25
N SER A 8 27.69 -8.52 13.87
CA SER A 8 28.59 -9.67 14.00
C SER A 8 29.94 -9.21 14.55
N ALA A 9 30.55 -10.09 15.35
CA ALA A 9 31.87 -9.89 15.94
C ALA A 9 32.65 -11.22 15.91
N PRO A 10 33.99 -11.20 15.84
CA PRO A 10 34.78 -12.42 15.77
C PRO A 10 34.65 -13.23 17.05
N GLY A 11 34.69 -14.56 16.91
CA GLY A 11 34.77 -15.47 18.03
C GLY A 11 36.19 -15.48 18.59
N GLU A 12 36.49 -14.72 19.65
CA GLU A 12 37.87 -14.59 20.16
C GLU A 12 38.51 -15.95 20.46
N LYS A 13 38.05 -16.63 21.51
CA LYS A 13 38.39 -18.04 21.77
C LYS A 13 37.24 -18.98 21.40
N THR A 14 36.01 -18.51 21.60
CA THR A 14 34.77 -19.20 21.19
C THR A 14 33.69 -18.15 20.90
N CYS A 15 32.75 -18.46 20.00
CA CYS A 15 31.58 -17.59 19.74
C CYS A 15 30.75 -17.34 21.00
N GLN A 16 30.71 -18.31 21.93
CA GLN A 16 30.00 -18.19 23.21
C GLN A 16 30.61 -17.09 24.10
N GLN A 17 31.94 -16.98 24.15
CA GLN A 17 32.59 -15.93 24.93
C GLN A 17 32.30 -14.53 24.35
N THR A 18 32.32 -14.38 23.03
CA THR A 18 31.92 -13.13 22.36
C THR A 18 30.48 -12.75 22.71
N TRP A 19 29.56 -13.73 22.71
CA TRP A 19 28.18 -13.53 23.15
C TRP A 19 28.08 -13.08 24.61
N ASP A 20 28.77 -13.76 25.53
CA ASP A 20 28.70 -13.45 26.95
C ASP A 20 29.29 -12.06 27.25
N LYS A 21 30.38 -11.67 26.58
CA LYS A 21 30.95 -10.32 26.68
C LYS A 21 29.95 -9.25 26.23
N LEU A 22 29.30 -9.43 25.08
CA LEU A 22 28.26 -8.52 24.61
C LEU A 22 27.10 -8.43 25.62
N MET A 23 26.63 -9.57 26.14
CA MET A 23 25.53 -9.62 27.09
C MET A 23 25.84 -8.89 28.39
N VAL A 24 27.07 -9.01 28.89
CA VAL A 24 27.54 -8.27 30.06
C VAL A 24 27.55 -6.76 29.77
N ALA A 25 28.15 -6.32 28.66
CA ALA A 25 28.28 -4.91 28.34
C ALA A 25 26.95 -4.19 28.08
N THR A 26 26.01 -4.85 27.39
CA THR A 26 24.80 -4.22 26.85
C THR A 26 23.54 -4.49 27.68
N SER A 27 23.26 -5.75 28.01
CA SER A 27 21.98 -6.15 28.63
C SER A 27 22.08 -6.20 30.15
N ARG A 28 23.05 -6.96 30.71
CA ARG A 28 23.13 -7.24 32.15
C ARG A 28 23.58 -6.02 32.98
N THR A 29 24.53 -5.24 32.48
CA THR A 29 25.10 -4.12 33.25
C THR A 29 24.31 -2.83 33.09
N ASN A 30 23.71 -2.61 31.92
CA ASN A 30 23.19 -1.29 31.54
C ASN A 30 21.77 -1.30 30.95
N ASN A 31 21.15 -2.47 30.77
CA ASN A 31 19.82 -2.64 30.14
C ASN A 31 19.63 -1.75 28.90
N LEU A 32 20.61 -1.78 27.99
CA LEU A 32 20.65 -0.93 26.79
C LEU A 32 19.89 -1.55 25.61
N SER A 33 19.82 -2.88 25.56
CA SER A 33 19.16 -3.64 24.50
C SER A 33 18.70 -5.01 24.98
N THR A 34 17.69 -5.56 24.28
CA THR A 34 17.34 -6.99 24.35
C THR A 34 18.05 -7.71 23.23
N ASN A 35 18.80 -8.77 23.55
CA ASN A 35 19.68 -9.42 22.58
C ASN A 35 19.26 -10.87 22.35
N ASN A 36 19.35 -11.32 21.10
CA ASN A 36 19.17 -12.72 20.72
C ASN A 36 20.35 -13.17 19.86
N LYS A 37 20.71 -14.46 19.94
CA LYS A 37 21.65 -15.04 18.99
C LYS A 37 20.98 -15.13 17.62
N PHE A 38 21.73 -14.82 16.57
CA PHE A 38 21.24 -14.93 15.20
C PHE A 38 22.00 -16.06 14.51
N ASN A 39 21.35 -17.21 14.36
CA ASN A 39 22.02 -18.45 13.94
C ASN A 39 22.21 -18.47 12.42
N ILE A 40 23.44 -18.20 11.97
CA ILE A 40 23.86 -18.33 10.58
C ILE A 40 24.68 -19.61 10.44
N PRO A 41 24.31 -20.55 9.54
CA PRO A 41 25.06 -21.78 9.35
C PRO A 41 26.37 -21.52 8.60
N ASP A 42 27.26 -22.51 8.60
CA ASP A 42 28.46 -22.50 7.77
C ASP A 42 28.08 -22.64 6.29
N LEU A 43 28.14 -21.52 5.57
CA LEU A 43 27.89 -21.49 4.14
C LEU A 43 29.17 -21.73 3.36
N LYS A 44 29.05 -22.35 2.19
CA LYS A 44 30.21 -22.71 1.36
C LYS A 44 30.92 -21.47 0.80
N VAL A 45 32.08 -21.15 1.37
CA VAL A 45 33.01 -20.12 0.85
C VAL A 45 33.98 -20.77 -0.14
N ARG A 46 34.07 -20.24 -1.37
CA ARG A 46 35.15 -20.57 -2.31
C ARG A 46 36.19 -19.43 -2.28
N PRO A 47 37.50 -19.72 -2.44
CA PRO A 47 38.49 -18.69 -2.67
C PRO A 47 38.36 -18.19 -4.12
N GLN A 48 37.41 -17.30 -4.36
CA GLN A 48 37.31 -16.48 -5.58
C GLN A 48 37.28 -15.01 -5.14
N PRO A 49 37.68 -14.06 -6.01
CA PRO A 49 37.68 -12.63 -5.66
C PRO A 49 36.27 -12.24 -5.22
N SER A 50 36.14 -11.98 -3.92
CA SER A 50 34.91 -11.83 -3.17
C SER A 50 34.14 -10.55 -3.48
N SER A 51 34.69 -9.67 -4.31
CA SER A 51 34.07 -8.42 -4.77
C SER A 51 32.77 -8.67 -5.55
N GLY A 52 32.72 -9.67 -6.43
CA GLY A 52 31.54 -9.90 -7.28
C GLY A 52 30.30 -10.42 -6.55
N VAL A 53 30.44 -11.01 -5.35
CA VAL A 53 29.29 -11.48 -4.53
C VAL A 53 28.69 -10.33 -3.73
N THR A 54 29.51 -9.37 -3.30
CA THR A 54 29.06 -8.15 -2.63
C THR A 54 28.22 -7.29 -3.57
N ASP A 55 28.62 -7.19 -4.84
CA ASP A 55 27.88 -6.46 -5.89
C ASP A 55 26.52 -7.11 -6.19
N THR A 56 26.45 -8.46 -6.27
CA THR A 56 25.16 -9.16 -6.49
C THR A 56 24.25 -9.14 -5.26
N LEU A 57 24.83 -9.07 -4.05
CA LEU A 57 24.08 -8.87 -2.81
C LEU A 57 23.65 -7.41 -2.62
N GLY A 58 24.18 -6.47 -3.41
CA GLY A 58 23.83 -5.04 -3.44
C GLY A 58 22.44 -4.74 -3.99
N ILE A 59 21.76 -5.74 -4.59
CA ILE A 59 20.34 -5.63 -4.94
C ILE A 59 19.57 -5.33 -3.65
N GLU A 60 19.01 -4.12 -3.57
CA GLU A 60 18.05 -3.76 -2.53
C GLU A 60 17.00 -4.87 -2.46
N GLY A 61 16.92 -5.52 -1.30
CA GLY A 61 16.33 -6.86 -1.18
C GLY A 61 14.88 -6.95 -1.62
N VAL A 62 14.38 -8.19 -1.65
CA VAL A 62 12.99 -8.53 -1.97
C VAL A 62 12.00 -7.53 -1.36
N ASP A 63 11.17 -6.90 -2.21
CA ASP A 63 10.30 -5.76 -1.85
C ASP A 63 9.08 -6.18 -1.01
N SER A 64 9.36 -6.69 0.19
CA SER A 64 8.35 -6.98 1.21
C SER A 64 7.57 -5.73 1.65
N LYS A 65 8.17 -4.54 1.53
CA LYS A 65 7.51 -3.25 1.81
C LYS A 65 6.44 -2.92 0.78
N GLY A 66 6.73 -3.08 -0.51
CA GLY A 66 5.76 -2.88 -1.58
C GLY A 66 4.56 -3.81 -1.46
N VAL A 67 4.78 -5.09 -1.12
CA VAL A 67 3.68 -6.04 -0.85
C VAL A 67 2.86 -5.61 0.36
N ALA A 68 3.51 -5.19 1.46
CA ALA A 68 2.82 -4.71 2.66
C ALA A 68 2.01 -3.45 2.39
N GLN A 69 2.58 -2.47 1.66
CA GLN A 69 1.91 -1.23 1.31
C GLN A 69 0.67 -1.51 0.45
N TYR A 70 0.80 -2.38 -0.56
CA TYR A 70 -0.34 -2.73 -1.40
C TYR A 70 -1.42 -3.50 -0.62
N MET A 71 -1.04 -4.35 0.36
CA MET A 71 -2.00 -4.95 1.29
C MET A 71 -2.78 -3.87 2.07
N ALA A 72 -2.11 -2.80 2.50
CA ALA A 72 -2.76 -1.69 3.19
C ALA A 72 -3.71 -0.90 2.28
N ASP A 73 -3.39 -0.78 0.99
CA ASP A 73 -4.24 -0.13 0.00
C ASP A 73 -5.48 -0.99 -0.36
N VAL A 74 -5.32 -2.31 -0.44
CA VAL A 74 -6.43 -3.25 -0.67
C VAL A 74 -7.37 -3.31 0.54
N LEU A 75 -6.84 -3.19 1.75
CA LEU A 75 -7.59 -3.17 3.02
C LEU A 75 -7.88 -1.75 3.52
N GLU A 76 -8.14 -0.80 2.61
CA GLU A 76 -8.37 0.62 2.97
C GLU A 76 -9.48 0.81 4.03
N ASP A 77 -10.56 0.02 3.94
CA ASP A 77 -11.70 0.04 4.87
C ASP A 77 -11.45 -0.73 6.18
N SER A 78 -10.30 -1.39 6.33
CA SER A 78 -9.94 -2.22 7.49
C SER A 78 -8.43 -2.20 7.75
N ARG A 79 -7.86 -0.99 7.82
CA ARG A 79 -6.42 -0.78 8.02
C ARG A 79 -5.89 -1.34 9.34
N ASP A 80 -6.74 -1.42 10.35
CA ASP A 80 -6.48 -2.07 11.64
C ASP A 80 -6.11 -3.55 11.47
N LYS A 81 -6.75 -4.24 10.50
CA LYS A 81 -6.49 -5.66 10.22
C LYS A 81 -5.23 -5.90 9.43
N VAL A 82 -4.59 -4.87 8.85
CA VAL A 82 -3.41 -5.05 8.00
C VAL A 82 -2.29 -5.75 8.78
N GLN A 83 -2.04 -5.32 10.02
CA GLN A 83 -0.98 -5.91 10.86
C GLN A 83 -1.21 -7.40 11.15
N GLU A 84 -2.47 -7.83 11.31
CA GLU A 84 -2.83 -9.24 11.52
C GLU A 84 -2.53 -10.11 10.29
N ASN A 85 -2.42 -9.50 9.12
CA ASN A 85 -2.18 -10.18 7.84
C ASN A 85 -0.69 -10.18 7.45
N LEU A 86 0.14 -9.36 8.10
CA LEU A 86 1.58 -9.25 7.85
C LEU A 86 2.37 -10.20 8.77
N LEU A 87 2.24 -11.50 8.50
CA LEU A 87 2.92 -12.56 9.24
C LEU A 87 4.04 -13.17 8.41
N ALA A 88 5.10 -13.62 9.07
CA ALA A 88 6.18 -14.41 8.48
C ALA A 88 6.10 -15.84 9.00
N ASN A 89 5.84 -16.80 8.11
CA ASN A 89 5.63 -18.22 8.46
C ASN A 89 4.58 -18.43 9.57
N GLY A 90 3.50 -17.63 9.56
CA GLY A 90 2.41 -17.71 10.53
C GLY A 90 2.69 -17.08 11.90
N VAL A 91 3.87 -16.51 12.13
CA VAL A 91 4.20 -15.75 13.35
C VAL A 91 4.41 -14.27 13.03
N ASP A 92 4.34 -13.40 14.03
CA ASP A 92 4.63 -11.99 13.85
C ASP A 92 6.11 -11.75 13.50
N LEU A 93 6.39 -10.62 12.85
CA LEU A 93 7.73 -10.30 12.33
C LEU A 93 8.81 -10.25 13.41
N VAL A 94 8.46 -9.75 14.60
CA VAL A 94 9.41 -9.64 15.72
C VAL A 94 9.76 -11.02 16.24
N THR A 95 8.76 -11.88 16.45
CA THR A 95 8.97 -13.28 16.85
C THR A 95 9.78 -14.05 15.80
N TYR A 96 9.50 -13.84 14.51
CA TYR A 96 10.26 -14.48 13.44
C TYR A 96 11.76 -14.13 13.48
N ILE A 97 12.10 -12.84 13.56
CA ILE A 97 13.51 -12.41 13.53
C ILE A 97 14.24 -12.82 14.81
N THR A 98 13.60 -12.70 15.97
CA THR A 98 14.22 -13.05 17.27
C THR A 98 14.48 -14.56 17.41
N ARG A 99 13.73 -15.40 16.68
CA ARG A 99 13.89 -16.86 16.63
C ARG A 99 14.36 -17.35 15.26
N PHE A 100 15.06 -16.50 14.51
CA PHE A 100 15.48 -16.81 13.16
C PHE A 100 16.26 -18.13 13.11
N GLN A 101 15.90 -18.97 12.14
CA GLN A 101 16.64 -20.15 11.74
C GLN A 101 16.75 -20.14 10.23
N TRP A 102 17.93 -20.56 9.75
CA TRP A 102 18.18 -20.66 8.33
C TRP A 102 17.30 -21.75 7.68
N ASP A 103 16.58 -21.38 6.63
CA ASP A 103 15.74 -22.29 5.86
C ASP A 103 16.61 -23.14 4.92
N MET A 104 17.07 -24.29 5.42
CA MET A 104 17.92 -25.21 4.65
C MET A 104 17.18 -25.88 3.47
N ALA A 105 15.85 -25.91 3.50
CA ALA A 105 15.05 -26.50 2.42
C ALA A 105 15.00 -25.55 1.21
N LYS A 106 14.82 -24.25 1.45
CA LYS A 106 14.81 -23.22 0.39
C LYS A 106 16.20 -22.77 -0.02
N TYR A 107 17.13 -22.69 0.92
CA TYR A 107 18.48 -22.16 0.70
C TYR A 107 19.54 -23.17 1.17
N PRO A 108 19.84 -24.21 0.37
CA PRO A 108 20.69 -25.30 0.83
C PRO A 108 22.15 -24.87 1.05
N ILE A 109 22.67 -25.08 2.26
CA ILE A 109 24.02 -24.67 2.69
C ILE A 109 25.17 -25.27 1.86
N LYS A 110 24.91 -26.38 1.15
CA LYS A 110 25.88 -27.05 0.27
C LYS A 110 26.09 -26.32 -1.06
N GLN A 111 25.17 -25.43 -1.45
CA GLN A 111 25.29 -24.61 -2.65
C GLN A 111 26.26 -23.44 -2.45
N SER A 112 26.73 -22.85 -3.55
CA SER A 112 27.54 -21.63 -3.48
C SER A 112 26.69 -20.45 -3.03
N LEU A 113 27.33 -19.47 -2.38
CA LEU A 113 26.69 -18.19 -2.02
C LEU A 113 26.04 -17.51 -3.23
N LYS A 114 26.70 -17.55 -4.39
CA LYS A 114 26.17 -17.02 -5.65
C LYS A 114 24.84 -17.68 -6.02
N ASN A 115 24.77 -19.02 -6.01
CA ASN A 115 23.54 -19.73 -6.35
C ASN A 115 22.41 -19.41 -5.36
N ILE A 116 22.71 -19.36 -4.05
CA ILE A 116 21.71 -19.00 -3.04
C ILE A 116 21.19 -17.57 -3.29
N SER A 117 22.09 -16.63 -3.58
CA SER A 117 21.69 -15.25 -3.90
C SER A 117 20.83 -15.18 -5.17
N GLU A 118 21.14 -15.95 -6.20
CA GLU A 118 20.35 -16.02 -7.43
C GLU A 118 18.95 -16.62 -7.20
N ILE A 119 18.83 -17.65 -6.35
CA ILE A 119 17.54 -18.22 -5.95
C ILE A 119 16.67 -17.14 -5.29
N ILE A 120 17.23 -16.41 -4.33
CA ILE A 120 16.51 -15.35 -3.61
C ILE A 120 16.14 -14.21 -4.57
N SER A 121 17.07 -13.75 -5.40
CA SER A 121 16.81 -12.66 -6.35
C SER A 121 15.71 -13.04 -7.35
N LYS A 122 15.76 -14.27 -7.89
CA LYS A 122 14.72 -14.78 -8.79
C LYS A 122 13.35 -14.83 -8.10
N GLN A 123 13.30 -15.30 -6.85
CA GLN A 123 12.07 -15.30 -6.05
C GLN A 123 11.53 -13.89 -5.86
N GLY A 124 12.40 -12.91 -5.53
CA GLY A 124 12.01 -11.53 -5.35
C GLY A 124 11.46 -10.87 -6.63
N THR A 125 12.14 -11.07 -7.76
CA THR A 125 11.67 -10.57 -9.07
C THR A 125 10.34 -11.20 -9.47
N GLN A 126 10.14 -12.49 -9.19
CA GLN A 126 8.86 -13.15 -9.48
C GLN A 126 7.72 -12.55 -8.63
N ILE A 127 7.94 -12.35 -7.33
CA ILE A 127 6.95 -11.74 -6.43
C ILE A 127 6.60 -10.32 -6.91
N ASP A 128 7.58 -9.50 -7.27
CA ASP A 128 7.37 -8.14 -7.76
C ASP A 128 6.56 -8.10 -9.07
N ASN A 129 6.92 -8.93 -10.05
CA ASN A 129 6.21 -9.01 -11.33
C ASN A 129 4.76 -9.48 -11.15
N ASP A 130 4.54 -10.51 -10.33
CA ASP A 130 3.21 -11.03 -10.03
C ASP A 130 2.36 -10.01 -9.26
N LEU A 131 2.98 -9.27 -8.32
CA LEU A 131 2.32 -8.18 -7.59
C LEU A 131 1.84 -7.10 -8.55
N LYS A 132 2.71 -6.62 -9.45
CA LYS A 132 2.38 -5.60 -10.45
C LYS A 132 1.23 -6.04 -11.36
N ALA A 133 1.27 -7.27 -11.87
CA ALA A 133 0.23 -7.81 -12.73
C ALA A 133 -1.13 -7.90 -12.02
N ARG A 134 -1.15 -8.47 -10.80
CA ARG A 134 -2.37 -8.59 -9.99
C ARG A 134 -2.91 -7.24 -9.54
N ALA A 135 -2.02 -6.34 -9.15
CA ALA A 135 -2.38 -5.00 -8.71
C ALA A 135 -3.00 -4.19 -9.86
N SER A 136 -2.42 -4.25 -11.06
CA SER A 136 -2.98 -3.62 -12.26
C SER A 136 -4.39 -4.16 -12.56
N ALA A 137 -4.56 -5.48 -12.58
CA ALA A 137 -5.87 -6.10 -12.86
C ALA A 137 -6.95 -5.68 -11.83
N TYR A 138 -6.62 -5.71 -10.54
CA TYR A 138 -7.57 -5.34 -9.48
C TYR A 138 -7.86 -3.84 -9.47
N ASN A 139 -6.85 -2.99 -9.66
CA ASN A 139 -7.01 -1.54 -9.70
C ASN A 139 -7.81 -1.09 -10.92
N ASN A 140 -7.65 -1.76 -12.08
CA ASN A 140 -8.47 -1.50 -13.26
C ASN A 140 -9.95 -1.81 -12.99
N LEU A 141 -10.26 -2.94 -12.35
CA LEU A 141 -11.63 -3.26 -11.92
C LEU A 141 -12.19 -2.21 -10.95
N LYS A 142 -11.40 -1.81 -9.94
CA LYS A 142 -11.78 -0.77 -8.98
C LYS A 142 -12.03 0.58 -9.67
N GLY A 143 -11.15 0.99 -10.59
CA GLY A 143 -11.26 2.24 -11.33
C GLY A 143 -12.46 2.27 -12.26
N ASN A 144 -12.71 1.18 -12.99
CA ASN A 144 -13.89 1.07 -13.87
C ASN A 144 -15.20 1.14 -13.06
N LEU A 145 -15.26 0.43 -11.94
CA LEU A 145 -16.42 0.49 -11.05
C LEU A 145 -16.63 1.91 -10.49
N GLN A 146 -15.57 2.54 -9.99
CA GLN A 146 -15.65 3.90 -9.45
C GLN A 146 -16.08 4.93 -10.52
N ASN A 147 -15.64 4.76 -11.76
CA ASN A 147 -16.07 5.62 -12.86
C ASN A 147 -17.56 5.49 -13.16
N LEU A 148 -18.11 4.27 -13.14
CA LEU A 148 -19.56 4.07 -13.29
C LEU A 148 -20.33 4.61 -12.09
N GLU A 149 -19.84 4.39 -10.86
CA GLU A 149 -20.46 4.91 -9.64
C GLU A 149 -20.52 6.44 -9.67
N ARG A 150 -19.46 7.10 -10.13
CA ARG A 150 -19.43 8.56 -10.31
C ARG A 150 -20.44 9.05 -11.35
N LYS A 151 -20.65 8.33 -12.45
CA LYS A 151 -21.69 8.70 -13.44
C LYS A 151 -23.09 8.65 -12.84
N ASN A 152 -23.33 7.79 -11.87
CA ASN A 152 -24.63 7.64 -11.20
C ASN A 152 -24.76 8.51 -9.93
N ALA A 153 -23.70 9.20 -9.52
CA ALA A 153 -23.67 10.09 -8.38
C ALA A 153 -23.70 11.56 -8.81
N GLY A 154 -24.18 12.45 -7.93
CA GLY A 154 -24.24 13.89 -8.18
C GLY A 154 -25.66 14.45 -8.20
N SER A 155 -25.78 15.72 -8.57
CA SER A 155 -27.07 16.40 -8.71
C SER A 155 -27.78 15.97 -9.98
N LEU A 156 -29.09 16.19 -10.06
CA LEU A 156 -29.91 15.90 -11.24
C LEU A 156 -29.42 16.57 -12.54
N LEU A 157 -28.60 17.61 -12.42
CA LEU A 157 -27.99 18.31 -13.56
C LEU A 157 -26.88 17.51 -14.24
N THR A 158 -26.18 16.63 -13.53
CA THR A 158 -24.98 15.96 -14.05
C THR A 158 -25.04 14.44 -13.98
N ARG A 159 -25.76 13.87 -13.01
CA ARG A 159 -25.88 12.41 -12.88
C ARG A 159 -26.62 11.77 -14.05
N SER A 160 -26.34 10.49 -14.27
CA SER A 160 -27.17 9.63 -15.10
C SER A 160 -28.61 9.62 -14.58
N LEU A 161 -29.57 9.66 -15.50
CA LEU A 161 -31.01 9.61 -15.18
C LEU A 161 -31.58 8.20 -15.37
N ALA A 162 -30.77 7.25 -15.87
CA ALA A 162 -31.17 5.88 -16.16
C ALA A 162 -31.66 5.12 -14.92
N ASP A 163 -31.17 5.45 -13.72
CA ASP A 163 -31.63 4.83 -12.48
C ASP A 163 -32.85 5.51 -11.86
N ILE A 164 -33.28 6.64 -12.42
CA ILE A 164 -34.38 7.47 -11.92
C ILE A 164 -35.67 7.26 -12.74
N VAL A 165 -35.54 7.28 -14.06
CA VAL A 165 -36.69 7.32 -14.98
C VAL A 165 -37.17 5.92 -15.34
N LYS A 166 -38.46 5.79 -15.65
CA LYS A 166 -39.08 4.53 -16.04
C LYS A 166 -39.69 4.63 -17.43
N LYS A 167 -39.99 3.47 -18.04
CA LYS A 167 -40.61 3.38 -19.35
C LYS A 167 -41.91 4.19 -19.44
N GLU A 168 -42.71 4.16 -18.37
CA GLU A 168 -44.02 4.81 -18.30
C GLU A 168 -43.93 6.34 -18.25
N ASP A 169 -42.74 6.89 -17.98
CA ASP A 169 -42.53 8.33 -17.94
C ASP A 169 -42.37 8.93 -19.36
N PHE A 170 -42.23 8.10 -20.41
CA PHE A 170 -41.99 8.55 -21.78
C PHE A 170 -43.07 8.12 -22.76
N VAL A 171 -43.40 9.02 -23.69
CA VAL A 171 -44.08 8.66 -24.94
C VAL A 171 -43.05 8.07 -25.91
N LEU A 172 -43.10 6.75 -26.10
CA LEU A 172 -42.23 6.01 -27.02
C LEU A 172 -42.88 5.85 -28.40
N ASP A 173 -42.05 5.57 -29.41
CA ASP A 173 -42.47 5.23 -30.79
C ASP A 173 -43.42 6.25 -31.47
N SER A 174 -43.39 7.52 -31.04
CA SER A 174 -44.16 8.59 -31.67
C SER A 174 -43.32 9.34 -32.70
N GLU A 175 -43.87 9.44 -33.91
CA GLU A 175 -43.32 10.26 -35.00
C GLU A 175 -43.36 11.77 -34.68
N TYR A 176 -44.33 12.20 -33.86
CA TYR A 176 -44.63 13.61 -33.65
C TYR A 176 -44.34 14.10 -32.24
N LEU A 177 -44.51 13.24 -31.23
CA LEU A 177 -44.34 13.59 -29.82
C LEU A 177 -42.99 13.10 -29.30
N ILE A 178 -42.47 13.84 -28.33
CA ILE A 178 -41.30 13.46 -27.54
C ILE A 178 -41.55 13.86 -26.09
N THR A 179 -41.00 13.07 -25.17
CA THR A 179 -40.93 13.46 -23.76
C THR A 179 -39.53 13.96 -23.44
N MET A 180 -39.47 15.14 -22.85
CA MET A 180 -38.25 15.77 -22.38
C MET A 180 -38.18 15.78 -20.87
N LEU A 181 -36.96 15.79 -20.33
CA LEU A 181 -36.70 15.86 -18.90
C LEU A 181 -36.18 17.25 -18.56
N VAL A 182 -36.72 17.87 -17.52
CA VAL A 182 -36.39 19.23 -17.11
C VAL A 182 -36.05 19.26 -15.63
N VAL A 183 -34.87 19.78 -15.32
CA VAL A 183 -34.43 20.03 -13.94
C VAL A 183 -34.85 21.44 -13.56
N VAL A 184 -35.62 21.53 -12.48
CA VAL A 184 -36.18 22.78 -11.95
C VAL A 184 -35.72 22.93 -10.50
N SER A 185 -35.28 24.13 -10.11
CA SER A 185 -35.00 24.45 -8.70
C SER A 185 -36.28 24.36 -7.86
N LYS A 186 -36.21 23.88 -6.62
CA LYS A 186 -37.35 23.84 -5.69
C LYS A 186 -38.05 25.19 -5.54
N THR A 187 -37.27 26.27 -5.55
CA THR A 187 -37.79 27.65 -5.46
C THR A 187 -38.71 28.02 -6.63
N ASN A 188 -38.57 27.35 -7.78
CA ASN A 188 -39.25 27.69 -9.02
C ASN A 188 -40.30 26.64 -9.43
N TYR A 189 -40.67 25.69 -8.55
CA TYR A 189 -41.67 24.66 -8.88
C TYR A 189 -43.04 25.27 -9.22
N THR A 190 -43.46 26.28 -8.45
CA THR A 190 -44.72 26.98 -8.70
C THR A 190 -44.71 27.67 -10.06
N ASP A 191 -43.58 28.24 -10.44
CA ASP A 191 -43.43 28.97 -11.69
C ASP A 191 -43.40 27.99 -12.87
N TRP A 192 -42.69 26.87 -12.73
CA TRP A 192 -42.71 25.76 -13.70
C TRP A 192 -44.15 25.30 -13.98
N GLN A 193 -44.90 24.94 -12.92
CA GLN A 193 -46.27 24.44 -13.06
C GLN A 193 -47.22 25.45 -13.75
N LYS A 194 -47.01 26.75 -13.53
CA LYS A 194 -47.82 27.81 -14.15
C LYS A 194 -47.45 28.12 -15.60
N THR A 195 -46.18 27.91 -15.97
CA THR A 195 -45.64 28.47 -17.22
C THR A 195 -45.28 27.42 -18.26
N TYR A 196 -45.02 26.16 -17.89
CA TYR A 196 -44.44 25.18 -18.81
C TYR A 196 -45.32 24.93 -20.06
N GLU A 197 -46.64 24.97 -19.91
CA GLU A 197 -47.60 24.76 -21.00
C GLU A 197 -47.54 25.85 -22.07
N THR A 198 -47.05 27.04 -21.71
CA THR A 198 -46.99 28.23 -22.57
C THR A 198 -45.56 28.65 -22.90
N LEU A 199 -44.54 27.85 -22.54
CA LEU A 199 -43.14 28.17 -22.82
C LEU A 199 -42.84 28.18 -24.32
N SER A 200 -43.42 27.23 -25.06
CA SER A 200 -43.36 27.16 -26.52
C SER A 200 -44.73 26.75 -27.07
N GLU A 201 -44.95 26.99 -28.36
CA GLU A 201 -46.09 26.36 -29.04
C GLU A 201 -45.91 24.83 -29.05
N MET A 202 -47.04 24.11 -29.15
CA MET A 202 -47.07 22.64 -29.27
C MET A 202 -46.51 21.87 -28.04
N VAL A 203 -46.63 22.43 -26.84
CA VAL A 203 -46.52 21.68 -25.58
C VAL A 203 -47.84 20.98 -25.28
N VAL A 204 -47.81 19.73 -24.81
CA VAL A 204 -49.02 18.99 -24.42
C VAL A 204 -49.45 19.45 -23.01
N PRO A 205 -50.64 20.03 -22.83
CA PRO A 205 -51.11 20.46 -21.52
C PRO A 205 -51.28 19.27 -20.57
N ARG A 206 -51.09 19.52 -19.27
CA ARG A 206 -51.15 18.53 -18.18
C ARG A 206 -50.23 17.32 -18.34
N SER A 207 -49.18 17.43 -19.17
CA SER A 207 -48.19 16.37 -19.40
C SER A 207 -47.05 16.33 -18.38
N THR A 208 -46.88 17.37 -17.55
CA THR A 208 -45.75 17.40 -16.61
C THR A 208 -45.97 16.52 -15.39
N LYS A 209 -44.93 15.80 -14.97
CA LYS A 209 -44.92 14.97 -13.76
C LYS A 209 -43.56 15.09 -13.07
N LEU A 210 -43.57 15.24 -11.74
CA LEU A 210 -42.35 15.14 -10.94
C LEU A 210 -41.92 13.67 -10.86
N LEU A 211 -40.75 13.35 -11.39
CA LEU A 211 -40.20 11.99 -11.42
C LEU A 211 -39.34 11.70 -10.20
N PHE A 212 -38.52 12.68 -9.79
CA PHE A 212 -37.60 12.57 -8.67
C PHE A 212 -37.25 13.95 -8.13
N GLU A 213 -36.97 14.03 -6.83
CA GLU A 213 -36.57 15.25 -6.14
C GLU A 213 -35.30 14.99 -5.34
N ASP A 214 -34.27 15.82 -5.52
CA ASP A 214 -33.06 15.82 -4.69
C ASP A 214 -33.12 16.93 -3.61
N HIS A 215 -32.00 17.33 -3.01
CA HIS A 215 -32.01 18.37 -1.97
C HIS A 215 -32.44 19.75 -2.52
N ASP A 216 -32.06 20.10 -3.76
CA ASP A 216 -32.14 21.45 -4.30
C ASP A 216 -33.08 21.58 -5.51
N SER A 217 -33.33 20.49 -6.23
CA SER A 217 -34.00 20.47 -7.53
C SER A 217 -34.91 19.26 -7.71
N GLY A 218 -35.83 19.37 -8.68
CA GLY A 218 -36.72 18.29 -9.11
C GLY A 218 -36.55 18.01 -10.59
N LEU A 219 -36.65 16.74 -10.95
CA LEU A 219 -36.68 16.27 -12.33
C LEU A 219 -38.13 16.08 -12.74
N PHE A 220 -38.57 16.89 -13.70
CA PHE A 220 -39.90 16.83 -14.28
C PHE A 220 -39.85 16.22 -15.69
N SER A 221 -40.86 15.45 -16.07
CA SER A 221 -41.14 15.16 -17.47
C SER A 221 -42.01 16.26 -18.08
N VAL A 222 -41.95 16.40 -19.40
CA VAL A 222 -42.88 17.21 -20.20
C VAL A 222 -42.98 16.60 -21.60
N THR A 223 -44.20 16.49 -22.13
CA THR A 223 -44.42 16.01 -23.50
C THR A 223 -44.70 17.18 -24.43
N LEU A 224 -44.03 17.23 -25.57
CA LEU A 224 -44.20 18.24 -26.60
C LEU A 224 -44.01 17.65 -27.99
N PHE A 225 -44.35 18.42 -29.02
CA PHE A 225 -44.07 18.03 -30.40
C PHE A 225 -42.58 18.17 -30.70
N ARG A 226 -42.04 17.24 -31.50
CA ARG A 226 -40.62 17.22 -31.89
C ARG A 226 -40.16 18.52 -32.56
N LYS A 227 -41.03 19.18 -33.31
CA LYS A 227 -40.73 20.46 -33.97
C LYS A 227 -40.51 21.63 -33.00
N ALA A 228 -40.99 21.51 -31.76
CA ALA A 228 -40.88 22.55 -30.75
C ALA A 228 -39.69 22.37 -29.79
N ILE A 229 -38.86 21.33 -29.96
CA ILE A 229 -37.77 21.00 -29.03
C ILE A 229 -36.81 22.18 -28.83
N ASP A 230 -36.33 22.79 -29.91
CA ASP A 230 -35.30 23.83 -29.82
C ASP A 230 -35.85 25.13 -29.22
N ASP A 231 -37.07 25.52 -29.60
CA ASP A 231 -37.75 26.69 -29.02
C ASP A 231 -38.05 26.48 -27.53
N PHE A 232 -38.56 25.28 -27.17
CA PHE A 232 -38.80 24.92 -25.77
C PHE A 232 -37.52 24.95 -24.94
N LYS A 233 -36.41 24.37 -25.45
CA LYS A 233 -35.10 24.41 -24.77
C LYS A 233 -34.61 25.84 -24.56
N HIS A 234 -34.79 26.70 -25.56
CA HIS A 234 -34.40 28.11 -25.47
C HIS A 234 -35.22 28.84 -24.40
N LYS A 235 -36.54 28.73 -24.46
CA LYS A 235 -37.49 29.38 -23.52
C LYS A 235 -37.36 28.83 -22.09
N ALA A 236 -37.12 27.53 -21.93
CA ALA A 236 -36.83 26.92 -20.65
C ALA A 236 -35.56 27.54 -20.03
N ARG A 237 -34.50 27.72 -20.82
CA ARG A 237 -33.24 28.33 -20.35
C ARG A 237 -33.43 29.79 -19.92
N GLU A 238 -34.20 30.58 -20.66
CA GLU A 238 -34.54 31.97 -20.27
C GLU A 238 -35.24 32.02 -18.91
N ASN A 239 -36.05 31.01 -18.59
CA ASN A 239 -36.76 30.88 -17.31
C ASN A 239 -35.95 30.11 -16.24
N LYS A 240 -34.65 29.88 -16.48
CA LYS A 240 -33.74 29.15 -15.57
C LYS A 240 -34.15 27.69 -15.32
N PHE A 241 -34.86 27.09 -16.25
CA PHE A 241 -35.13 25.65 -16.28
C PHE A 241 -34.07 24.96 -17.15
N THR A 242 -33.50 23.86 -16.66
CA THR A 242 -32.46 23.14 -17.40
C THR A 242 -33.04 21.88 -18.02
N VAL A 243 -33.16 21.87 -19.34
CA VAL A 243 -33.60 20.68 -20.09
C VAL A 243 -32.42 19.70 -20.20
N ARG A 244 -32.62 18.45 -19.80
CA ARG A 244 -31.63 17.38 -19.88
C ARG A 244 -31.79 16.64 -21.21
N ASP A 245 -30.69 16.54 -21.94
CA ASP A 245 -30.62 15.68 -23.12
C ASP A 245 -30.59 14.22 -22.66
N PHE A 246 -31.72 13.54 -22.82
CA PHE A 246 -31.89 12.16 -22.45
C PHE A 246 -32.84 11.48 -23.43
N GLN A 247 -32.43 10.32 -23.94
CA GLN A 247 -33.26 9.46 -24.77
C GLN A 247 -33.44 8.14 -24.04
N TYR A 248 -34.69 7.75 -23.80
CA TYR A 248 -34.98 6.49 -23.14
C TYR A 248 -34.61 5.32 -24.06
N ASN A 249 -33.69 4.48 -23.59
CA ASN A 249 -33.29 3.25 -24.26
C ASN A 249 -33.18 2.13 -23.22
N GLU A 250 -34.16 1.22 -23.22
CA GLU A 250 -34.26 0.14 -22.24
C GLU A 250 -33.08 -0.84 -22.33
N GLU A 251 -32.55 -1.08 -23.53
CA GLU A 251 -31.43 -2.00 -23.76
C GLU A 251 -30.11 -1.44 -23.19
N GLU A 252 -29.80 -0.17 -23.48
CA GLU A 252 -28.61 0.50 -22.96
C GLU A 252 -28.65 0.62 -21.43
N MET A 253 -29.80 1.04 -20.88
CA MET A 253 -29.98 1.19 -19.44
C MET A 253 -29.83 -0.15 -18.70
N LYS A 254 -30.34 -1.24 -19.29
CA LYS A 254 -30.17 -2.59 -18.75
C LYS A 254 -28.71 -3.04 -18.84
N ALA A 255 -28.05 -2.80 -19.98
CA ALA A 255 -26.64 -3.15 -20.17
C ALA A 255 -25.72 -2.45 -19.16
N ASP A 256 -25.93 -1.16 -18.89
CA ASP A 256 -25.17 -0.39 -17.90
C ASP A 256 -25.34 -0.96 -16.47
N LYS A 257 -26.57 -1.34 -16.11
CA LYS A 257 -26.87 -1.93 -14.80
C LYS A 257 -26.27 -3.32 -14.64
N GLU A 258 -26.33 -4.14 -15.69
CA GLU A 258 -25.71 -5.45 -15.74
C GLU A 258 -24.18 -5.34 -15.65
N GLU A 259 -23.58 -4.38 -16.36
CA GLU A 259 -22.14 -4.11 -16.28
C GLU A 259 -21.71 -3.67 -14.87
N MET A 260 -22.43 -2.75 -14.24
CA MET A 260 -22.18 -2.35 -12.85
C MET A 260 -22.21 -3.55 -11.89
N THR A 261 -23.24 -4.39 -12.03
CA THR A 261 -23.42 -5.58 -11.18
C THR A 261 -22.31 -6.60 -11.41
N ARG A 262 -21.92 -6.81 -12.68
CA ARG A 262 -20.81 -7.68 -13.09
C ARG A 262 -19.50 -7.20 -12.48
N LEU A 263 -19.14 -5.93 -12.66
CA LEU A 263 -17.90 -5.36 -12.12
C LEU A 263 -17.84 -5.41 -10.59
N SER A 264 -18.96 -5.13 -9.91
CA SER A 264 -19.05 -5.25 -8.45
C SER A 264 -18.84 -6.69 -7.97
N THR A 265 -19.43 -7.65 -8.67
CA THR A 265 -19.29 -9.09 -8.38
C THR A 265 -17.85 -9.56 -8.64
N ASP A 266 -17.26 -9.16 -9.76
CA ASP A 266 -15.89 -9.51 -10.13
C ASP A 266 -14.87 -8.93 -9.14
N LYS A 267 -15.06 -7.67 -8.71
CA LYS A 267 -14.24 -7.05 -7.65
C LYS A 267 -14.29 -7.88 -6.36
N LYS A 268 -15.50 -8.25 -5.90
CA LYS A 268 -15.67 -9.09 -4.69
C LYS A 268 -15.04 -10.46 -4.84
N LYS A 269 -15.19 -11.09 -6.02
CA LYS A 269 -14.62 -12.41 -6.33
C LYS A 269 -13.09 -12.39 -6.35
N GLN A 270 -12.47 -11.32 -6.86
CA GLN A 270 -11.02 -11.18 -6.92
C GLN A 270 -10.38 -10.78 -5.58
N PHE A 271 -11.13 -10.07 -4.72
CA PHE A 271 -10.62 -9.56 -3.45
C PHE A 271 -10.07 -10.67 -2.53
N GLY A 272 -10.83 -11.73 -2.27
CA GLY A 272 -10.41 -12.82 -1.37
C GLY A 272 -9.12 -13.52 -1.83
N PRO A 273 -9.05 -14.01 -3.09
CA PRO A 273 -7.84 -14.58 -3.66
C PRO A 273 -6.65 -13.62 -3.65
N LEU A 274 -6.87 -12.33 -3.95
CA LEU A 274 -5.81 -11.32 -3.92
C LEU A 274 -5.22 -11.16 -2.51
N VAL A 275 -6.06 -10.99 -1.50
CA VAL A 275 -5.62 -10.86 -0.10
C VAL A 275 -4.86 -12.13 0.34
N ARG A 276 -5.33 -13.32 -0.02
CA ARG A 276 -4.63 -14.57 0.29
C ARG A 276 -3.26 -14.64 -0.37
N TRP A 277 -3.17 -14.24 -1.63
CA TRP A 277 -1.92 -14.19 -2.38
C TRP A 277 -0.94 -13.19 -1.75
N LEU A 278 -1.41 -12.00 -1.36
CA LEU A 278 -0.60 -10.98 -0.71
C LEU A 278 -0.03 -11.47 0.63
N LYS A 279 -0.83 -12.17 1.46
CA LYS A 279 -0.34 -12.75 2.73
C LYS A 279 0.82 -13.72 2.52
N VAL A 280 0.64 -14.67 1.59
CA VAL A 280 1.64 -15.70 1.32
C VAL A 280 2.92 -15.06 0.77
N ASN A 281 2.80 -14.19 -0.22
CA ASN A 281 3.96 -13.59 -0.87
C ASN A 281 4.65 -12.53 -0.01
N PHE A 282 3.92 -11.87 0.88
CA PHE A 282 4.51 -11.04 1.92
C PHE A 282 5.40 -11.88 2.85
N SER A 283 4.88 -13.01 3.36
CA SER A 283 5.65 -13.92 4.20
C SER A 283 6.91 -14.40 3.49
N GLU A 284 6.79 -14.86 2.24
CA GLU A 284 7.92 -15.31 1.42
C GLU A 284 8.94 -14.19 1.18
N ALA A 285 8.48 -12.99 0.85
CA ALA A 285 9.32 -11.83 0.63
C ALA A 285 10.10 -11.42 1.90
N PHE A 286 9.42 -11.41 3.05
CA PHE A 286 10.04 -11.07 4.32
C PHE A 286 11.08 -12.12 4.74
N ILE A 287 10.75 -13.41 4.62
CA ILE A 287 11.69 -14.51 4.88
C ILE A 287 12.93 -14.37 4.01
N ALA A 288 12.74 -14.17 2.71
CA ALA A 288 13.83 -13.97 1.75
C ALA A 288 14.70 -12.75 2.11
N TRP A 289 14.09 -11.64 2.51
CA TRP A 289 14.81 -10.44 2.95
C TRP A 289 15.69 -10.70 4.18
N ILE A 290 15.20 -11.41 5.19
CA ILE A 290 16.00 -11.76 6.37
C ILE A 290 17.15 -12.71 6.00
N HIS A 291 16.96 -13.63 5.05
CA HIS A 291 18.03 -14.48 4.54
C HIS A 291 19.10 -13.69 3.77
N ILE A 292 18.73 -12.66 3.00
CA ILE A 292 19.71 -11.74 2.41
C ILE A 292 20.51 -11.03 3.51
N LYS A 293 19.86 -10.56 4.59
CA LYS A 293 20.56 -9.93 5.72
C LYS A 293 21.56 -10.90 6.36
N ALA A 294 21.16 -12.16 6.55
CA ALA A 294 22.04 -13.22 7.04
C ALA A 294 23.24 -13.46 6.09
N LEU A 295 23.00 -13.54 4.77
CA LEU A 295 24.06 -13.68 3.76
C LEU A 295 25.04 -12.51 3.78
N ARG A 296 24.54 -11.28 3.85
CA ARG A 296 25.37 -10.07 3.91
C ARG A 296 26.25 -10.06 5.16
N VAL A 297 25.67 -10.38 6.33
CA VAL A 297 26.44 -10.52 7.57
C VAL A 297 27.51 -11.60 7.47
N PHE A 298 27.17 -12.76 6.88
CA PHE A 298 28.12 -13.85 6.69
C PHE A 298 29.29 -13.42 5.81
N VAL A 299 29.01 -12.88 4.62
CA VAL A 299 30.04 -12.43 3.67
C VAL A 299 30.92 -11.36 4.29
N GLU A 300 30.33 -10.34 4.91
CA GLU A 300 31.10 -9.27 5.53
C GLU A 300 31.93 -9.74 6.72
N SER A 301 31.41 -10.68 7.52
CA SER A 301 32.17 -11.28 8.63
C SER A 301 33.37 -12.07 8.13
N VAL A 302 33.23 -12.82 7.03
CA VAL A 302 34.35 -13.54 6.40
C VAL A 302 35.38 -12.56 5.81
N LEU A 303 34.93 -11.46 5.21
CA LEU A 303 35.82 -10.43 4.66
C LEU A 303 36.60 -9.69 5.75
N ARG A 304 35.95 -9.35 6.88
CA ARG A 304 36.58 -8.61 7.98
C ARG A 304 37.41 -9.49 8.91
N TYR A 305 36.96 -10.71 9.20
CA TYR A 305 37.55 -11.57 10.23
C TYR A 305 38.36 -12.73 9.66
N GLY A 306 38.29 -12.98 8.36
CA GLY A 306 39.06 -14.00 7.67
C GLY A 306 38.52 -15.43 7.85
N LEU A 307 39.38 -16.40 7.50
CA LEU A 307 39.13 -17.83 7.63
C LEU A 307 40.05 -18.44 8.71
N PRO A 308 39.63 -19.49 9.42
CA PRO A 308 38.33 -20.18 9.32
C PRO A 308 37.16 -19.32 9.81
N VAL A 309 35.95 -19.61 9.32
CA VAL A 309 34.74 -18.86 9.69
C VAL A 309 34.50 -19.00 11.19
N ASN A 310 34.74 -17.92 11.94
CA ASN A 310 34.63 -17.90 13.40
C ASN A 310 34.10 -16.55 13.87
N PHE A 311 32.78 -16.39 13.82
CA PHE A 311 32.09 -15.18 14.27
C PHE A 311 30.79 -15.52 14.99
N GLN A 312 30.30 -14.57 15.80
CA GLN A 312 29.00 -14.66 16.47
C GLN A 312 28.10 -13.54 15.97
N ALA A 313 27.09 -13.89 15.16
CA ALA A 313 26.04 -12.96 14.77
C ALA A 313 24.99 -12.81 15.89
N MET A 314 24.55 -11.58 16.11
CA MET A 314 23.74 -11.18 17.27
C MET A 314 22.71 -10.14 16.82
N LEU A 315 21.46 -10.34 17.24
CA LEU A 315 20.36 -9.43 16.99
C LEU A 315 20.09 -8.62 18.25
N LEU A 316 20.31 -7.31 18.20
CA LEU A 316 20.06 -6.39 19.31
C LEU A 316 18.79 -5.60 19.01
N GLN A 317 17.92 -5.48 20.01
CA GLN A 317 16.78 -4.57 20.00
C GLN A 317 17.10 -3.40 20.95
N PRO A 318 17.51 -2.24 20.42
CA PRO A 318 17.89 -1.09 21.23
C PRO A 318 16.71 -0.51 22.02
N ASN A 319 16.98 -0.06 23.24
CA ASN A 319 16.03 0.77 23.97
C ASN A 319 16.08 2.21 23.44
N LYS A 320 14.91 2.78 23.06
CA LYS A 320 14.80 4.11 22.40
C LYS A 320 15.64 5.21 23.06
N LYS A 321 15.65 5.25 24.39
CA LYS A 321 16.32 6.31 25.16
C LYS A 321 17.84 6.14 25.22
N ASN A 322 18.33 4.93 24.96
CA ASN A 322 19.71 4.52 25.23
C ASN A 322 20.50 4.17 23.96
N MET A 323 19.97 4.46 22.77
CA MET A 323 20.65 4.12 21.50
C MET A 323 22.06 4.72 21.41
N LYS A 324 22.25 5.97 21.83
CA LYS A 324 23.57 6.62 21.84
C LYS A 324 24.56 5.89 22.77
N LYS A 325 24.14 5.63 24.01
CA LYS A 325 24.96 4.88 24.99
C LYS A 325 25.25 3.45 24.50
N LEU A 326 24.31 2.79 23.83
CA LEU A 326 24.54 1.48 23.22
C LEU A 326 25.61 1.54 22.13
N ARG A 327 25.62 2.57 21.29
CA ARG A 327 26.68 2.78 20.30
C ARG A 327 28.05 2.97 20.93
N GLU A 328 28.13 3.81 21.97
CA GLU A 328 29.38 4.05 22.72
C GLU A 328 29.92 2.73 23.31
N VAL A 329 29.07 1.96 24.00
CA VAL A 329 29.45 0.66 24.58
C VAL A 329 29.89 -0.35 23.52
N LEU A 330 29.21 -0.40 22.36
CA LEU A 330 29.60 -1.29 21.27
C LEU A 330 30.91 -0.85 20.61
N TYR A 331 31.15 0.46 20.51
CA TYR A 331 32.41 1.00 20.00
C TYR A 331 33.57 0.63 20.94
N ASP A 332 33.44 0.88 22.23
CA ASP A 332 34.48 0.54 23.23
C ASP A 332 34.79 -0.96 23.25
N LEU A 333 33.78 -1.81 23.02
CA LEU A 333 33.94 -3.26 23.01
C LEU A 333 34.69 -3.77 21.77
N TYR A 334 34.59 -3.07 20.63
CA TYR A 334 35.01 -3.60 19.33
C TYR A 334 35.97 -2.68 18.55
N ASN A 335 36.36 -1.53 19.07
CA ASN A 335 37.27 -0.58 18.41
C ASN A 335 38.62 -1.19 17.99
N TYR A 336 39.09 -2.22 18.70
CA TYR A 336 40.33 -2.93 18.36
C TYR A 336 40.28 -3.60 16.98
N LEU A 337 39.08 -3.87 16.44
CA LEU A 337 38.90 -4.43 15.11
C LEU A 337 39.23 -3.42 13.99
N ASP A 338 39.25 -2.13 14.31
CA ASP A 338 39.49 -1.03 13.37
C ASP A 338 40.95 -1.02 12.87
N SER A 339 41.89 -1.50 13.68
CA SER A 339 43.30 -1.64 13.31
C SER A 339 43.54 -2.65 12.17
N SER A 340 42.55 -3.48 11.85
CA SER A 340 42.55 -4.42 10.72
C SER A 340 41.99 -3.83 9.42
N ALA A 341 41.19 -2.76 9.48
CA ALA A 341 40.50 -2.17 8.35
C ALA A 341 41.23 -0.96 7.74
N ALA A 342 42.00 -0.23 8.54
CA ALA A 342 42.76 0.96 8.09
C ALA A 342 43.82 0.67 7.01
N VAL A 343 44.25 -0.59 6.84
CA VAL A 343 45.22 -0.98 5.79
C VAL A 343 44.56 -1.06 4.40
N ILE A 344 43.23 -1.25 4.33
CA ILE A 344 42.50 -1.40 3.06
C ILE A 344 42.00 -0.02 2.56
N ASP A 345 41.58 0.87 3.46
CA ASP A 345 41.02 2.18 3.10
C ASP A 345 42.10 3.17 2.61
N ALA A 346 43.33 3.06 3.12
CA ALA A 346 44.45 3.90 2.69
C ALA A 346 44.87 3.67 1.21
N ALA A 347 44.38 2.62 0.55
CA ALA A 347 44.73 2.29 -0.83
C ALA A 347 43.68 2.74 -1.88
N MET A 348 42.54 3.30 -1.48
CA MET A 348 41.42 3.58 -2.40
C MET A 348 40.84 5.00 -2.29
N ASP A 349 41.65 5.99 -1.92
CA ASP A 349 41.23 7.39 -1.94
C ASP A 349 41.30 7.94 -3.39
N ILE A 350 40.27 7.64 -4.20
CA ILE A 350 40.09 8.19 -5.56
C ILE A 350 39.31 9.51 -5.44
N PRO A 351 39.91 10.67 -5.78
CA PRO A 351 39.22 11.96 -5.69
C PRO A 351 38.02 12.01 -6.64
N GLY A 352 36.80 12.24 -6.10
CA GLY A 352 35.57 12.45 -6.87
C GLY A 352 34.43 11.47 -6.58
N LEU A 353 34.66 10.42 -5.80
CA LEU A 353 33.61 9.49 -5.35
C LEU A 353 33.25 9.82 -3.89
N ASN A 354 32.09 10.45 -3.67
CA ASN A 354 31.63 10.84 -2.34
C ASN A 354 31.10 9.59 -1.59
N LEU A 355 32.01 8.72 -1.14
CA LEU A 355 31.72 7.48 -0.39
C LEU A 355 31.51 7.72 1.11
N SER A 356 31.11 8.94 1.50
CA SER A 356 31.18 9.47 2.87
C SER A 356 29.84 9.43 3.64
N GLN A 357 28.87 8.58 3.26
CA GLN A 357 27.55 8.52 3.94
C GLN A 357 27.13 7.13 4.47
N GLN A 358 28.00 6.12 4.44
CA GLN A 358 27.69 4.88 5.17
C GLN A 358 28.18 5.01 6.62
N GLU A 359 27.29 4.72 7.58
CA GLU A 359 27.65 4.62 8.99
C GLU A 359 28.68 3.50 9.16
N TYR A 360 29.96 3.87 9.26
CA TYR A 360 31.04 2.93 9.51
C TYR A 360 31.08 2.56 10.99
N TYR A 361 31.17 1.25 11.26
CA TYR A 361 31.38 0.69 12.59
C TYR A 361 32.55 -0.31 12.54
N PRO A 362 33.32 -0.46 13.64
CA PRO A 362 34.45 -1.39 13.68
C PRO A 362 34.02 -2.86 13.66
N TYR A 363 32.73 -3.13 13.82
CA TYR A 363 32.08 -4.43 13.70
C TYR A 363 31.10 -4.44 12.51
N VAL A 364 30.77 -5.62 11.99
CA VAL A 364 29.74 -5.77 10.96
C VAL A 364 28.40 -5.31 11.52
N TYR A 365 27.69 -4.44 10.79
CA TYR A 365 26.44 -3.85 11.24
C TYR A 365 25.41 -3.74 10.10
N TYR A 366 24.19 -4.21 10.37
CA TYR A 366 23.03 -4.01 9.52
C TYR A 366 21.80 -3.62 10.35
N LYS A 367 21.11 -2.57 9.92
CA LYS A 367 19.79 -2.23 10.44
C LYS A 367 18.70 -3.09 9.80
N ILE A 368 17.75 -3.54 10.62
CA ILE A 368 16.51 -4.20 10.24
C ILE A 368 15.35 -3.40 10.84
N ASP A 369 14.49 -2.86 9.99
CA ASP A 369 13.29 -2.13 10.41
C ASP A 369 12.04 -2.91 10.00
N CYS A 370 11.27 -3.38 10.98
CA CYS A 370 10.00 -4.08 10.74
C CYS A 370 8.79 -3.14 10.77
N ASN A 371 8.99 -1.82 10.87
CA ASN A 371 7.91 -0.87 10.56
C ASN A 371 7.78 -0.80 9.03
N LEU A 372 7.07 -1.76 8.45
CA LEU A 372 6.92 -1.88 6.99
C LEU A 372 5.88 -0.92 6.41
N LEU A 373 5.10 -0.26 7.27
CA LEU A 373 4.03 0.66 6.89
C LEU A 373 4.26 2.03 7.51
N ASP A 374 4.41 3.06 6.67
CA ASP A 374 4.38 4.45 7.09
C ASP A 374 2.93 4.92 7.24
N PHE A 375 2.26 4.44 8.29
CA PHE A 375 1.06 5.13 8.74
C PHE A 375 1.52 6.46 9.32
N LYS A 376 1.50 7.53 8.51
CA LYS A 376 1.52 8.90 9.04
C LYS A 376 0.45 8.94 10.12
N LYS A 377 0.87 9.01 11.38
CA LYS A 377 -0.02 9.31 12.49
C LYS A 377 -0.58 10.69 12.21
N HIS A 378 -1.71 10.78 11.53
CA HIS A 378 -2.55 11.95 11.63
C HIS A 378 -2.86 12.05 13.12
N LYS A 379 -2.26 13.05 13.78
CA LYS A 379 -2.71 13.46 15.09
C LYS A 379 -4.21 13.73 14.91
N ASN A 380 -5.05 12.88 15.49
CA ASN A 380 -6.44 13.22 15.73
C ASN A 380 -6.40 14.49 16.59
N VAL A 381 -6.50 15.64 15.94
CA VAL A 381 -6.88 16.87 16.60
C VAL A 381 -8.35 16.66 16.91
N TYR A 382 -8.62 16.10 18.09
CA TYR A 382 -9.92 16.27 18.72
C TYR A 382 -10.08 17.77 18.94
N ILE A 383 -10.69 18.45 17.97
CA ILE A 383 -11.30 19.75 18.21
C ILE A 383 -12.49 19.42 19.10
N GLY A 384 -12.30 19.55 20.41
CA GLY A 384 -13.38 19.48 21.38
C GLY A 384 -14.38 20.58 21.06
N VAL A 385 -15.49 20.20 20.41
CA VAL A 385 -16.66 21.05 20.33
C VAL A 385 -17.25 21.10 21.73
N PHE A 386 -16.93 22.18 22.45
CA PHE A 386 -17.61 22.52 23.70
C PHE A 386 -19.09 22.74 23.40
N SER A 387 -19.94 21.88 23.95
CA SER A 387 -21.37 22.12 24.11
C SER A 387 -21.56 23.23 25.15
N PRO A 388 -22.35 24.29 24.90
CA PRO A 388 -22.70 25.25 25.92
C PRO A 388 -23.72 24.62 26.87
N LEU A 389 -23.26 24.41 28.11
CA LEU A 389 -24.10 24.12 29.27
C LEU A 389 -25.22 25.15 29.39
N SER A 390 -26.45 24.65 29.39
CA SER A 390 -27.64 25.37 29.83
C SER A 390 -27.48 25.74 31.30
N TYR A 391 -27.41 27.05 31.59
CA TYR A 391 -27.65 27.55 32.94
C TYR A 391 -29.13 27.84 33.08
N THR A 392 -29.78 27.11 33.99
CA THR A 392 -31.08 27.44 34.56
C THR A 392 -30.85 27.65 36.05
N ILE A 393 -30.90 28.91 36.50
CA ILE A 393 -31.68 29.38 37.66
C ILE A 393 -32.22 30.75 37.27
#